data_AF-A0A956DTA5-F1
#
_entry.id   AF-A0A956DTA5-F1
#
_cell.length_a   1.000
_cell.length_b   1.000
_cell.length_c   1.000
_cell.angle_alpha   90.00
_cell.angle_beta   90.00
_cell.angle_gamma   90.00
#
_symmetry.space_group_name_H-M   'P 1'
#
loop_
_entity.id
_entity.type
_entity.pdbx_description
1 polymer ?
#
loop_
_entity_poly.entity_id
_entity_poly.type
_entity_poly.pdbx_seq_one_letter_code
_entity_poly.pdbx_strand_id
1 'polypeptide(L)'
;MTDPRRDEALLDSWRAGDRRAGDALFLRHFDAIYRFFAGKVGGEAVEDLVQATFLACVEGKESFRGEASFRTYLFAVARRLLYRRFRSRYRDDKLNFAVTSLRDLGPSPSAALGARQEQRL
;
A
#
# COMPACT_ATOMS: atom_id res chain seq x y z
N MET A 1 -3.81 12.96 -20.02
CA MET A 1 -5.24 13.18 -19.77
C MET A 1 -5.93 11.82 -19.92
N THR A 2 -6.00 11.05 -18.84
CA THR A 2 -6.57 9.68 -18.82
C THR A 2 -8.08 9.81 -18.70
N ASP A 3 -8.82 9.23 -19.64
CA ASP A 3 -10.28 9.25 -19.65
C ASP A 3 -10.81 8.21 -18.62
N PRO A 4 -11.47 8.64 -17.52
CA PRO A 4 -11.95 7.74 -16.48
C PRO A 4 -12.93 6.68 -17.00
N ARG A 5 -13.80 7.05 -17.96
CA ARG A 5 -14.80 6.13 -18.52
C ARG A 5 -14.15 5.01 -19.33
N ARG A 6 -12.96 5.26 -19.88
CA ARG A 6 -12.15 4.24 -20.57
C ARG A 6 -11.43 3.32 -19.60
N ASP A 7 -10.97 3.81 -18.46
CA ASP A 7 -10.26 2.96 -17.48
C ASP A 7 -11.21 1.97 -16.80
N GLU A 8 -12.45 2.37 -16.55
CA GLU A 8 -13.49 1.49 -16.00
C GLU A 8 -13.82 0.35 -16.96
N ALA A 9 -14.06 0.67 -18.25
CA ALA A 9 -14.29 -0.34 -19.27
C ALA A 9 -13.11 -1.31 -19.42
N LEU A 10 -11.87 -0.81 -19.37
CA LEU A 10 -10.68 -1.67 -19.41
C LEU A 10 -10.60 -2.59 -18.17
N LEU A 11 -11.03 -2.13 -17.00
CA LEU A 11 -11.05 -2.95 -15.79
C LEU A 11 -12.07 -4.10 -15.94
N ASP A 12 -13.25 -3.80 -16.46
CA ASP A 12 -14.29 -4.80 -16.69
C ASP A 12 -13.87 -5.84 -17.74
N SER A 13 -13.27 -5.40 -18.84
CA SER A 13 -12.69 -6.30 -19.84
C SER A 13 -11.58 -7.17 -19.25
N TRP A 14 -10.70 -6.58 -18.42
CA TRP A 14 -9.64 -7.33 -17.75
C TRP A 14 -10.20 -8.39 -16.79
N ARG A 15 -11.24 -8.05 -16.02
CA ARG A 15 -11.99 -8.98 -15.14
C ARG A 15 -12.72 -10.08 -15.90
N ALA A 16 -13.02 -9.87 -17.18
CA ALA A 16 -13.56 -10.88 -18.08
C ALA A 16 -12.48 -11.76 -18.73
N GLY A 17 -11.20 -11.50 -18.46
CA GLY A 17 -10.06 -12.29 -18.96
C GLY A 17 -9.28 -11.63 -20.10
N ASP A 18 -9.63 -10.41 -20.52
CA ASP A 18 -8.87 -9.69 -21.54
C ASP A 18 -7.54 -9.16 -20.97
N ARG A 19 -6.46 -9.87 -21.27
CA ARG A 19 -5.10 -9.49 -20.86
C ARG A 19 -4.66 -8.15 -21.45
N ARG A 20 -5.07 -7.80 -22.67
CA ARG A 20 -4.67 -6.53 -23.31
C ARG A 20 -5.27 -5.33 -22.59
N ALA A 21 -6.48 -5.48 -22.07
CA ALA A 21 -7.13 -4.46 -21.26
C ALA A 21 -6.36 -4.24 -19.93
N GLY A 22 -5.91 -5.35 -19.32
CA GLY A 22 -5.03 -5.31 -18.14
C GLY A 22 -3.70 -4.60 -18.42
N ASP A 23 -3.02 -4.94 -19.52
CA ASP A 23 -1.76 -4.31 -19.92
C ASP A 23 -1.93 -2.81 -20.14
N ALA A 24 -3.02 -2.39 -20.78
CA ALA A 24 -3.33 -0.98 -21.00
C ALA A 24 -3.55 -0.22 -19.69
N LEU A 25 -4.28 -0.80 -18.73
CA LEU A 25 -4.45 -0.21 -17.40
C LEU A 25 -3.14 -0.16 -16.62
N PHE A 26 -2.36 -1.22 -16.67
CA PHE A 26 -1.07 -1.31 -16.00
C PHE A 26 -0.14 -0.22 -16.52
N LEU A 27 0.09 -0.13 -17.83
CA LEU A 27 0.96 0.88 -18.44
C LEU A 27 0.53 2.31 -18.11
N ARG A 28 -0.78 2.59 -18.03
CA ARG A 28 -1.30 3.93 -17.71
C ARG A 28 -1.04 4.35 -16.27
N HIS A 29 -1.05 3.42 -15.32
CA HIS A 29 -1.05 3.74 -13.88
C HIS A 29 0.19 3.26 -13.14
N PHE A 30 1.04 2.45 -13.76
CA PHE A 30 2.26 1.88 -13.18
C PHE A 30 3.13 2.96 -12.53
N ASP A 31 3.53 3.97 -13.30
CA ASP A 31 4.40 5.07 -12.82
C ASP A 31 3.85 5.75 -11.57
N ALA A 32 2.53 5.97 -11.53
CA ALA A 32 1.88 6.65 -10.42
C ALA A 32 1.89 5.79 -9.14
N ILE A 33 1.63 4.48 -9.27
CA ILE A 33 1.61 3.54 -8.15
C ILE A 33 3.02 3.18 -7.70
N TYR A 34 3.96 3.02 -8.63
CA TYR A 34 5.37 2.82 -8.33
C TYR A 34 5.91 3.98 -7.49
N ARG A 35 5.73 5.24 -7.94
CA ARG A 35 6.14 6.43 -7.19
C ARG A 35 5.44 6.55 -5.83
N PHE A 36 4.18 6.12 -5.75
CA PHE A 36 3.45 6.12 -4.48
C PHE A 36 4.13 5.22 -3.43
N PHE A 37 4.65 4.06 -3.82
CA PHE A 37 5.33 3.14 -2.92
C PHE A 37 6.81 3.47 -2.71
N ALA A 38 7.53 3.91 -3.75
CA ALA A 38 8.97 4.16 -3.70
C ALA A 38 9.40 5.13 -2.58
N GLY A 39 8.56 6.11 -2.23
CA GLY A 39 8.82 7.02 -1.11
C GLY A 39 8.41 6.51 0.27
N LYS A 40 7.91 5.27 0.39
CA LYS A 40 7.30 4.74 1.63
C LYS A 40 7.84 3.38 2.07
N VAL A 41 8.42 2.61 1.15
CA VAL A 41 8.97 1.28 1.42
C VAL A 41 10.35 1.12 0.79
N GLY A 42 11.12 0.11 1.23
CA GLY A 42 12.39 -0.24 0.59
C GLY A 42 12.18 -0.82 -0.81
N GLY A 43 13.20 -0.67 -1.67
CA GLY A 43 13.13 -0.95 -3.12
C GLY A 43 12.49 -2.30 -3.49
N GLU A 44 12.94 -3.39 -2.87
CA GLU A 44 12.40 -4.74 -3.13
C GLU A 44 10.89 -4.85 -2.89
N ALA A 45 10.35 -4.12 -1.90
CA ALA A 45 8.94 -4.17 -1.57
C ALA A 45 8.05 -3.32 -2.49
N VAL A 46 8.65 -2.47 -3.34
CA VAL A 46 7.88 -1.59 -4.25
C VAL A 46 7.18 -2.43 -5.31
N GLU A 47 7.92 -3.30 -6.00
CA GLU A 47 7.41 -4.10 -7.11
C GLU A 47 6.33 -5.07 -6.65
N ASP A 48 6.54 -5.74 -5.51
CA ASP A 48 5.56 -6.62 -4.88
C ASP A 48 4.25 -5.89 -4.57
N LEU A 49 4.33 -4.68 -4.00
CA LEU A 49 3.15 -3.91 -3.67
C LEU A 49 2.43 -3.38 -4.91
N VAL A 50 3.18 -3.00 -5.95
CA VAL A 50 2.61 -2.64 -7.26
C VAL A 50 1.81 -3.83 -7.80
N GLN A 51 2.43 -5.01 -7.92
CA GLN A 51 1.78 -6.21 -8.43
C GLN A 51 0.55 -6.58 -7.60
N ALA A 52 0.69 -6.64 -6.27
CA ALA A 52 -0.42 -6.94 -5.36
C ALA A 52 -1.57 -5.94 -5.48
N THR A 53 -1.27 -4.67 -5.76
CA THR A 53 -2.31 -3.63 -5.97
C THR A 53 -3.14 -3.91 -7.21
N PHE A 54 -2.48 -4.17 -8.34
CA PHE A 54 -3.16 -4.45 -9.61
C PHE A 54 -3.91 -5.79 -9.55
N LEU A 55 -3.32 -6.82 -8.96
CA LEU A 55 -3.98 -8.11 -8.73
C LEU A 55 -5.26 -7.95 -7.89
N ALA A 56 -5.17 -7.23 -6.77
CA ALA A 56 -6.34 -6.99 -5.91
C ALA A 56 -7.46 -6.20 -6.63
N CYS A 57 -7.13 -5.34 -7.58
CA CYS A 57 -8.13 -4.60 -8.37
C CYS A 57 -8.90 -5.52 -9.33
N VAL A 58 -8.23 -6.46 -9.99
CA VAL A 58 -8.89 -7.42 -10.90
C VAL A 58 -9.66 -8.50 -10.14
N GLU A 59 -9.15 -8.95 -8.99
CA GLU A 59 -9.83 -9.96 -8.15
C GLU A 59 -11.02 -9.37 -7.37
N GLY A 60 -10.95 -8.09 -7.00
CA GLY A 60 -11.95 -7.41 -6.16
C GLY A 60 -13.25 -7.01 -6.88
N LYS A 61 -13.90 -7.93 -7.60
CA LYS A 61 -15.12 -7.69 -8.42
C LYS A 61 -16.21 -6.89 -7.71
N GLU A 62 -16.44 -7.11 -6.41
CA GLU A 62 -17.51 -6.42 -5.65
C GLU A 62 -17.13 -5.03 -5.10
N SER A 63 -15.85 -4.66 -5.16
CA SER A 63 -15.33 -3.49 -4.44
C SER A 63 -15.29 -2.19 -5.26
N PHE A 64 -15.48 -2.27 -6.58
CA PHE A 64 -15.52 -1.09 -7.45
C PHE A 64 -16.92 -0.92 -8.04
N ARG A 65 -17.66 0.08 -7.55
CA ARG A 65 -19.06 0.36 -7.93
C ARG A 65 -19.21 1.42 -9.03
N GLY A 66 -18.12 1.91 -9.60
CA GLY A 66 -18.14 3.01 -10.58
C GLY A 66 -18.48 4.39 -9.99
N GLU A 67 -18.65 4.49 -8.66
CA GLU A 67 -18.96 5.76 -7.97
C GLU A 67 -17.76 6.73 -7.90
N ALA A 68 -16.56 6.22 -8.17
CA ALA A 68 -15.32 6.99 -8.23
C ALA A 68 -14.47 6.51 -9.40
N SER A 69 -13.54 7.34 -9.88
CA SER A 69 -12.62 6.92 -10.95
C SER A 69 -11.82 5.67 -10.58
N PHE A 70 -11.45 4.86 -11.56
CA PHE A 70 -10.53 3.74 -11.37
C PHE A 70 -9.24 4.15 -10.64
N ARG A 71 -8.69 5.32 -10.96
CA ARG A 71 -7.49 5.85 -10.29
C ARG A 71 -7.73 5.99 -8.79
N THR A 72 -8.85 6.57 -8.36
CA THR A 72 -9.19 6.71 -6.94
C THR A 72 -9.24 5.35 -6.25
N TYR A 73 -9.91 4.39 -6.89
CA TYR A 73 -9.99 3.01 -6.40
C TYR A 73 -8.63 2.34 -6.28
N LEU A 74 -7.79 2.45 -7.31
CA LEU A 74 -6.43 1.91 -7.35
C LEU A 74 -5.57 2.41 -6.18
N PHE A 75 -5.63 3.71 -5.89
CA PHE A 75 -4.92 4.30 -4.75
C PHE A 75 -5.51 3.88 -3.39
N ALA A 76 -6.81 3.66 -3.30
CA ALA A 76 -7.44 3.13 -2.09
C ALA A 76 -6.94 1.71 -1.78
N VAL A 77 -6.86 0.85 -2.80
CA VAL A 77 -6.28 -0.49 -2.69
C VAL A 77 -4.80 -0.41 -2.29
N ALA A 78 -4.01 0.42 -2.98
CA ALA A 78 -2.59 0.60 -2.68
C ALA A 78 -2.36 1.03 -1.21
N ARG A 79 -3.14 1.99 -0.71
CA ARG A 79 -3.08 2.46 0.67
C ARG A 79 -3.44 1.37 1.67
N ARG A 80 -4.46 0.56 1.38
CA ARG A 80 -4.86 -0.59 2.22
C ARG A 80 -3.73 -1.62 2.32
N LEU A 81 -3.07 -1.95 1.22
CA LEU A 81 -1.95 -2.89 1.19
C LEU A 81 -0.73 -2.34 1.94
N LEU A 82 -0.42 -1.06 1.77
CA LEU A 82 0.64 -0.40 2.51
C LEU A 82 0.41 -0.47 4.03
N TYR A 83 -0.80 -0.15 4.47
CA TYR A 83 -1.16 -0.21 5.90
C TYR A 83 -1.15 -1.61 6.47
N ARG A 84 -1.59 -2.60 5.69
CA ARG A 84 -1.44 -4.01 6.07
C ARG A 84 0.04 -4.35 6.27
N ARG A 85 0.92 -3.93 5.37
CA ARG A 85 2.37 -4.18 5.48
C ARG A 85 2.98 -3.51 6.71
N PHE A 86 2.70 -2.22 6.96
CA PHE A 86 3.21 -1.54 8.16
C PHE A 86 2.67 -2.15 9.45
N ARG A 87 1.40 -2.58 9.47
CA ARG A 87 0.82 -3.27 10.63
C ARG A 87 1.48 -4.64 10.86
N SER A 88 1.82 -5.37 9.80
CA SER A 88 2.56 -6.63 9.91
C SER A 88 3.96 -6.39 10.47
N ARG A 89 4.73 -5.46 9.88
CA ARG A 89 6.06 -5.11 10.37
C ARG A 89 6.06 -4.66 11.83
N TYR A 90 5.10 -3.83 12.24
CA TYR A 90 5.00 -3.41 13.64
C TYR A 90 4.72 -4.58 14.59
N ARG A 91 3.93 -5.58 14.15
CA ARG A 91 3.70 -6.80 14.93
C ARG A 91 4.94 -7.69 14.98
N ASP A 92 5.61 -7.87 13.85
CA ASP A 92 6.84 -8.65 13.75
C ASP A 92 7.95 -8.02 14.60
N ASP A 93 8.10 -6.69 14.56
CA ASP A 93 9.01 -5.95 15.44
C ASP A 93 8.61 -6.14 16.90
N LYS A 94 7.32 -6.02 17.26
CA LYS A 94 6.85 -6.26 18.65
C LYS A 94 7.12 -7.69 19.14
N LEU A 95 7.03 -8.69 18.27
CA LEU A 95 7.42 -10.06 18.59
C LEU A 95 8.95 -10.18 18.69
N ASN A 96 9.69 -9.48 17.84
CA ASN A 96 11.14 -9.41 17.88
C ASN A 96 11.64 -8.72 19.16
N PHE A 97 10.91 -7.75 19.71
CA PHE A 97 11.18 -7.14 21.03
C PHE A 97 11.20 -8.17 22.18
N ALA A 98 10.53 -9.32 22.05
CA ALA A 98 10.61 -10.40 23.04
C ALA A 98 11.94 -11.20 22.94
N VAL A 99 12.66 -11.07 21.83
CA VAL A 99 13.95 -11.73 21.54
C VAL A 99 15.11 -10.72 21.51
N THR A 100 14.81 -9.43 21.33
CA THR A 100 15.77 -8.32 21.29
C THR A 100 16.10 -7.87 22.71
N SER A 101 17.39 -7.89 23.06
CA SER A 101 17.88 -7.42 24.35
C SER A 101 17.52 -5.94 24.59
N LEU A 102 17.18 -5.58 25.84
CA LEU A 102 16.97 -4.18 26.27
C LEU A 102 18.15 -3.25 25.96
N ARG A 103 19.34 -3.79 25.67
CA ARG A 103 20.54 -3.02 25.29
C ARG A 103 20.54 -2.56 23.82
N ASP A 104 19.83 -3.25 22.94
CA ASP A 104 19.82 -2.96 21.49
C ASP A 104 18.67 -2.02 21.09
N LEU A 105 17.75 -1.80 22.02
CA LEU A 105 16.62 -0.91 21.87
C LEU A 105 17.04 0.49 22.32
N GLY A 106 17.37 1.35 21.36
CA GLY A 106 17.40 2.79 21.61
C GLY A 106 16.07 3.25 22.24
N PRO A 107 16.05 4.39 22.96
CA PRO A 107 14.89 4.79 23.76
C PRO A 107 13.65 4.83 22.88
N SER A 108 12.66 4.02 23.23
CA SER A 108 11.38 4.00 22.52
C SER A 108 10.75 5.41 22.57
N PRO A 109 9.95 5.80 21.58
CA PRO A 109 9.24 7.08 21.61
C PRO A 109 8.40 7.27 22.89
N SER A 110 7.86 6.18 23.43
CA SER A 110 7.12 6.20 24.70
C SER A 110 8.04 6.44 25.93
N ALA A 111 9.27 5.92 25.91
CA ALA A 111 10.26 6.17 26.95
C ALA A 111 10.82 7.60 26.88
N ALA A 112 11.01 8.14 25.67
CA ALA A 112 11.44 9.54 25.47
C ALA A 112 10.38 10.56 25.92
N LEU A 113 9.09 10.20 25.87
CA LEU A 113 8.00 11.06 26.34
C LEU A 113 7.87 11.08 27.86
N GLY A 114 8.14 9.96 28.56
CA GLY A 114 8.13 9.91 30.03
C GLY A 114 9.24 10.76 30.67
N ALA A 115 10.43 10.79 30.05
CA ALA A 115 11.58 11.54 30.55
C ALA A 115 11.40 13.07 30.56
N ARG A 116 10.42 13.61 29.83
CA ARG A 116 10.12 15.06 29.82
C ARG A 116 9.21 15.51 30.97
N GLN A 117 8.53 14.59 31.64
CA GLN A 117 7.53 14.94 32.65
C GLN A 117 8.13 15.08 34.07
N GLU A 118 9.36 14.61 34.29
CA GLU A 118 10.05 14.70 35.58
C GLU A 118 10.83 16.01 35.80
N GLN A 119 10.98 16.86 34.78
CA GLN A 119 11.71 18.15 34.89
C GLN A 119 10.85 19.35 35.28
N ARG A 120 9.64 19.14 35.82
CA ARG A 120 8.81 20.22 36.35
C ARG A 120 8.43 19.96 37.81
N LEU A 121 9.45 19.89 38.64
CA LEU A 121 9.38 20.21 40.08
C LEU A 121 10.11 21.54 40.30
#